data_AF-A0A962JK13-F1
#
_entry.id   AF-A0A962JK13-F1
#
_cell.length_a   1.000
_cell.length_b   1.000
_cell.length_c   1.000
_cell.angle_alpha   90.00
_cell.angle_beta   90.00
_cell.angle_gamma   90.00
#
_symmetry.space_group_name_H-M   'P 1'
#
loop_
_entity.id
_entity.type
_entity.pdbx_description
1 polymer ?
#
loop_
_entity_poly.entity_id
_entity_poly.type
_entity_poly.pdbx_seq_one_letter_code
_entity_poly.pdbx_strand_id
1 'polypeptide(L)'
;MKSQDILLVLKLLAMDLRQQEEDLYTLRPHDWWCGWHDDSVVTTISMEWTYQQLSNSLGISASECHGAVSRCLQNQLLRLSRKTQRPIPIAKNITEFCVHGLKYMLPIELGTVVRGIPTTYAAPVLVGQLLGAGDLPYVWPDGTGKVMGISLLPIHKSVTKAVKNDPILYELLALVDSIRMGHAREAELAKKLFMQRVKI
;
A
#
# COMPACT_ATOMS: atom_id res chain seq x y z
N MET A 1 -13.96 -4.65 10.24
CA MET A 1 -12.74 -4.60 9.42
C MET A 1 -11.57 -4.22 10.33
N LYS A 2 -10.37 -4.76 10.09
CA LYS A 2 -9.14 -4.51 10.86
C LYS A 2 -8.03 -3.98 9.94
N SER A 3 -6.95 -3.47 10.53
CA SER A 3 -5.80 -2.91 9.78
C SER A 3 -5.14 -3.93 8.83
N GLN A 4 -4.98 -5.19 9.26
CA GLN A 4 -4.43 -6.24 8.40
C GLN A 4 -5.31 -6.57 7.19
N ASP A 5 -6.62 -6.31 7.27
CA ASP A 5 -7.57 -6.55 6.18
C ASP A 5 -7.26 -5.60 5.01
N ILE A 6 -6.95 -4.34 5.32
CA ILE A 6 -6.60 -3.31 4.33
C ILE A 6 -5.26 -3.60 3.68
N LEU A 7 -4.26 -3.94 4.51
CA LEU A 7 -2.93 -4.32 4.02
C LEU A 7 -3.03 -5.52 3.06
N LEU A 8 -3.82 -6.53 3.40
CA LEU A 8 -4.01 -7.72 2.58
C LEU A 8 -4.70 -7.41 1.25
N VAL A 9 -5.75 -6.61 1.27
CA VAL A 9 -6.51 -6.28 0.06
C VAL A 9 -5.68 -5.42 -0.90
N LEU A 10 -4.91 -4.46 -0.39
CA LEU A 10 -3.98 -3.68 -1.22
C LEU A 10 -2.83 -4.53 -1.76
N LYS A 11 -2.37 -5.54 -1.01
CA LYS A 11 -1.39 -6.52 -1.52
C LYS A 11 -1.95 -7.34 -2.67
N LEU A 12 -3.16 -7.87 -2.54
CA LEU A 12 -3.79 -8.63 -3.62
C LEU A 12 -4.07 -7.75 -4.84
N LEU A 13 -4.43 -6.48 -4.64
CA LEU A 13 -4.57 -5.50 -5.71
C LEU A 13 -3.23 -5.20 -6.40
N ALA A 14 -2.14 -5.04 -5.64
CA ALA A 14 -0.80 -4.86 -6.18
C ALA A 14 -0.35 -6.07 -7.03
N MET A 15 -0.67 -7.29 -6.59
CA MET A 15 -0.38 -8.52 -7.34
C MET A 15 -1.18 -8.61 -8.65
N ASP A 16 -2.47 -8.25 -8.62
CA ASP A 16 -3.32 -8.21 -9.81
C ASP A 16 -2.83 -7.17 -10.83
N LEU A 17 -2.42 -5.99 -10.37
CA LEU A 17 -1.81 -4.96 -11.22
C LEU A 17 -0.50 -5.43 -11.86
N ARG A 18 0.36 -6.10 -11.09
CA ARG A 18 1.62 -6.65 -11.60
C ARG A 18 1.38 -7.67 -12.70
N GLN A 19 0.40 -8.56 -12.52
CA GLN A 19 0.06 -9.56 -13.52
C GLN A 19 -0.39 -8.92 -14.84
N GLN A 20 -1.11 -7.79 -14.79
CA GLN A 20 -1.50 -7.04 -15.98
C GLN A 20 -0.36 -6.24 -16.61
N GLU A 21 0.77 -6.07 -15.91
CA GLU A 21 1.93 -5.27 -16.32
C GLU A 21 3.11 -6.10 -16.77
N GLU A 22 3.23 -7.36 -16.37
CA GLU A 22 4.21 -8.28 -16.97
C GLU A 22 4.01 -8.37 -18.51
N ASP A 23 2.80 -8.06 -19.00
CA ASP A 23 2.49 -7.92 -20.42
C ASP A 23 3.00 -6.60 -21.06
N LEU A 24 3.46 -5.61 -20.27
CA LEU A 24 3.82 -4.24 -20.68
C LEU A 24 5.07 -3.74 -19.90
N TYR A 25 6.27 -3.86 -20.48
CA TYR A 25 7.50 -3.33 -19.86
C TYR A 25 7.50 -1.79 -19.76
N THR A 26 7.09 -1.24 -18.61
CA THR A 26 7.22 0.20 -18.32
C THR A 26 8.03 0.42 -17.03
N LEU A 27 9.21 1.03 -17.14
CA LEU A 27 9.97 1.52 -16.00
C LEU A 27 9.23 2.69 -15.34
N ARG A 28 9.04 2.62 -14.02
CA ARG A 28 8.37 3.65 -13.21
C ARG A 28 9.34 4.41 -12.30
N PRO A 29 8.94 5.63 -11.84
CA PRO A 29 9.70 6.38 -10.85
C PRO A 29 10.08 5.60 -9.58
N HIS A 30 9.24 4.65 -9.17
CA HIS A 30 9.48 3.79 -8.02
C HIS A 30 10.48 2.65 -8.27
N ASP A 31 10.70 2.24 -9.52
CA ASP A 31 11.53 1.07 -9.84
C ASP A 31 13.03 1.35 -9.66
N TRP A 32 13.44 2.63 -9.66
CA TRP A 32 14.83 3.05 -9.44
C TRP A 32 15.10 3.62 -8.05
N TRP A 33 14.06 3.89 -7.25
CA TRP A 33 14.22 4.51 -5.94
C TRP A 33 14.19 3.47 -4.81
N CYS A 34 15.30 3.35 -4.08
CA CYS A 34 15.35 2.58 -2.84
C CYS A 34 15.65 3.50 -1.64
N GLY A 35 14.57 3.99 -1.01
CA GLY A 35 14.60 4.88 0.15
C GLY A 35 15.08 4.25 1.46
N TRP A 36 15.63 3.04 1.43
CA TRP A 36 16.15 2.28 2.56
C TRP A 36 17.41 1.51 2.13
N HIS A 37 18.16 0.99 3.10
CA HIS A 37 19.24 0.04 2.82
C HIS A 37 18.61 -1.34 2.70
N ASP A 38 18.80 -2.00 1.55
CA ASP A 38 18.27 -3.34 1.32
C ASP A 38 19.27 -4.21 0.58
N ASP A 39 19.70 -5.29 1.24
CA ASP A 39 20.41 -6.40 0.62
C ASP A 39 19.44 -7.57 0.30
N SER A 40 18.13 -7.41 0.55
CA SER A 40 17.16 -8.48 0.36
C SER A 40 16.68 -8.57 -1.10
N VAL A 41 16.62 -9.81 -1.59
CA VAL A 41 16.12 -10.12 -2.92
C VAL A 41 14.60 -9.92 -2.92
N VAL A 42 14.11 -9.02 -3.78
CA VAL A 42 12.67 -8.82 -4.01
C VAL A 42 12.04 -10.15 -4.38
N THR A 43 11.34 -10.76 -3.41
CA THR A 43 10.70 -12.05 -3.61
C THR A 43 9.30 -11.81 -4.17
N THR A 44 9.18 -11.85 -5.48
CA THR A 44 7.88 -11.74 -6.17
C THR A 44 7.08 -13.02 -5.94
N ILE A 45 5.90 -12.87 -5.35
CA ILE A 45 4.98 -13.99 -5.10
C ILE A 45 4.01 -14.08 -6.26
N SER A 46 3.83 -15.30 -6.78
CA SER A 46 2.90 -15.57 -7.88
C SER A 46 1.44 -15.48 -7.42
N MET A 47 0.52 -15.42 -8.39
CA MET A 47 -0.92 -15.49 -8.13
C MET A 47 -1.39 -16.87 -7.63
N GLU A 48 -0.50 -17.85 -7.59
CA GLU A 48 -0.73 -19.20 -7.04
C GLU A 48 -0.22 -19.31 -5.60
N TRP A 49 -0.39 -18.25 -4.82
CA TRP A 49 0.09 -18.17 -3.45
C TRP A 49 -0.67 -19.12 -2.50
N THR A 50 0.05 -19.57 -1.48
CA THR A 50 -0.54 -20.15 -0.26
C THR A 50 -0.72 -19.08 0.81
N TYR A 51 -1.63 -19.28 1.76
CA TYR A 51 -1.82 -18.35 2.88
C TYR A 51 -0.51 -18.05 3.62
N GLN A 52 0.39 -19.04 3.73
CA GLN A 52 1.70 -18.88 4.34
C GLN A 52 2.61 -17.94 3.54
N GLN A 53 2.66 -18.09 2.22
CA GLN A 53 3.46 -17.21 1.36
C GLN A 53 2.92 -15.77 1.42
N LEU A 54 1.60 -15.60 1.30
CA LEU A 54 0.96 -14.29 1.38
C LEU A 54 1.20 -13.63 2.75
N SER A 55 1.07 -14.38 3.85
CA SER A 55 1.29 -13.86 5.20
C SER A 55 2.74 -13.48 5.44
N ASN A 56 3.70 -14.28 4.97
CA ASN A 56 5.12 -13.97 5.05
C ASN A 56 5.46 -12.65 4.34
N SER A 57 4.88 -12.44 3.16
CA SER A 57 5.07 -11.22 2.35
C SER A 57 4.55 -9.96 3.04
N LEU A 58 3.46 -10.10 3.78
CA LEU A 58 2.81 -9.02 4.50
C LEU A 58 3.41 -8.82 5.89
N GLY A 59 4.21 -9.77 6.39
CA GLY A 59 4.71 -9.77 7.76
C GLY A 59 3.62 -9.96 8.82
N ILE A 60 2.56 -10.72 8.50
CA ILE A 60 1.48 -11.09 9.41
C ILE A 60 1.46 -12.61 9.63
N SER A 61 0.73 -13.09 10.62
CA SER A 61 0.54 -14.54 10.82
C SER A 61 -0.39 -15.15 9.77
N ALA A 62 -0.25 -16.46 9.54
CA ALA A 62 -1.13 -17.20 8.63
C ALA A 62 -2.61 -17.14 9.05
N SER A 63 -2.88 -17.15 10.37
CA SER A 63 -4.23 -17.02 10.92
C SER A 63 -4.82 -15.61 10.71
N GLU A 64 -4.02 -14.56 10.87
CA GLU A 64 -4.43 -13.18 10.53
C GLU A 64 -4.75 -13.05 9.04
N CYS A 65 -3.91 -13.62 8.18
CA CYS A 65 -4.08 -13.63 6.73
C CYS A 65 -5.38 -14.35 6.32
N HIS A 66 -5.61 -15.56 6.84
CA HIS A 66 -6.83 -16.33 6.57
C HIS A 66 -8.08 -15.58 7.04
N GLY A 67 -8.05 -15.05 8.27
CA GLY A 67 -9.15 -14.25 8.80
C GLY A 67 -9.40 -12.97 7.99
N ALA A 68 -8.34 -12.32 7.50
CA ALA A 68 -8.45 -11.13 6.66
C ALA A 68 -9.11 -11.44 5.32
N VAL A 69 -8.69 -12.52 4.64
CA VAL A 69 -9.35 -12.98 3.40
C VAL A 69 -10.84 -13.26 3.64
N SER A 70 -11.18 -14.00 4.71
CA SER A 70 -12.57 -14.32 5.03
C SER A 70 -13.43 -13.06 5.23
N ARG A 71 -12.95 -12.09 6.02
CA ARG A 71 -13.65 -10.82 6.23
C ARG A 71 -13.75 -9.98 4.95
N CYS A 72 -12.73 -9.99 4.11
CA CYS A 72 -12.74 -9.20 2.87
C CYS A 72 -13.65 -9.81 1.80
N LEU A 73 -13.85 -11.13 1.80
CA LEU A 73 -14.89 -11.80 1.01
C LEU A 73 -16.28 -11.42 1.51
N GLN A 74 -16.51 -11.44 2.83
CA GLN A 74 -17.79 -11.05 3.43
C GLN A 74 -18.16 -9.59 3.13
N ASN A 75 -17.17 -8.69 3.18
CA ASN A 75 -17.36 -7.25 2.94
C ASN A 75 -17.23 -6.86 1.47
N GLN A 76 -17.17 -7.83 0.55
CA GLN A 76 -17.12 -7.60 -0.90
C GLN A 76 -15.93 -6.75 -1.38
N LEU A 77 -14.83 -6.73 -0.63
CA LEU A 77 -13.55 -6.18 -1.12
C LEU A 77 -12.82 -7.23 -1.98
N LEU A 78 -13.07 -8.51 -1.71
CA LEU A 78 -12.63 -9.64 -2.51
C LEU A 78 -13.84 -10.41 -3.05
N ARG A 79 -13.62 -11.15 -4.12
CA ARG A 79 -14.54 -12.20 -4.61
C ARG A 79 -13.77 -13.45 -4.97
N LEU A 80 -14.45 -14.59 -5.10
CA LEU A 80 -13.84 -15.79 -5.65
C LEU A 80 -13.79 -15.71 -7.18
N SER A 81 -12.63 -16.01 -7.75
CA SER A 81 -12.47 -16.19 -9.18
C SER A 81 -13.32 -17.38 -9.65
N ARG A 82 -14.10 -17.19 -10.73
CA ARG A 82 -14.91 -18.27 -11.29
C ARG A 82 -14.07 -19.45 -11.80
N LYS A 83 -12.86 -19.16 -12.29
CA LYS A 83 -11.95 -20.17 -12.87
C LYS A 83 -11.15 -20.92 -11.81
N THR A 84 -10.52 -20.19 -10.89
CA THR A 84 -9.55 -20.75 -9.95
C THR A 84 -10.11 -20.94 -8.53
N GLN A 85 -11.30 -20.41 -8.25
CA GLN A 85 -11.89 -20.33 -6.90
C GLN A 85 -10.97 -19.63 -5.86
N ARG A 86 -9.95 -18.90 -6.32
CA ARG A 86 -9.06 -18.11 -5.46
C ARG A 86 -9.65 -16.71 -5.20
N PRO A 87 -9.40 -16.11 -4.02
CA PRO A 87 -9.77 -14.73 -3.75
C PRO A 87 -9.05 -13.77 -4.69
N ILE A 88 -9.81 -12.88 -5.33
CA ILE A 88 -9.32 -11.82 -6.21
C ILE A 88 -9.90 -10.46 -5.78
N PRO A 89 -9.13 -9.37 -5.94
CA PRO A 89 -9.57 -8.03 -5.54
C PRO A 89 -10.73 -7.52 -6.41
N ILE A 90 -11.66 -6.78 -5.80
CA ILE A 90 -12.67 -5.99 -6.51
C ILE A 90 -12.20 -4.54 -6.50
N ALA A 91 -11.43 -4.14 -7.51
CA ALA A 91 -10.78 -2.83 -7.58
C ALA A 91 -11.74 -1.66 -7.31
N LYS A 92 -12.98 -1.72 -7.82
CA LYS A 92 -14.00 -0.67 -7.61
C LYS A 92 -14.36 -0.49 -6.14
N ASN A 93 -14.67 -1.58 -5.45
CA ASN A 93 -15.08 -1.56 -4.05
C ASN A 93 -13.90 -1.16 -3.14
N ILE A 94 -12.69 -1.62 -3.47
CA ILE A 94 -11.46 -1.24 -2.76
C ILE A 94 -11.22 0.27 -2.90
N THR A 95 -11.33 0.79 -4.12
CA THR A 95 -11.17 2.22 -4.40
C THR A 95 -12.18 3.05 -3.63
N GLU A 96 -13.46 2.71 -3.72
CA GLU A 96 -14.52 3.40 -2.99
C GLU A 96 -14.25 3.41 -1.48
N PHE A 97 -13.87 2.26 -0.92
CA PHE A 97 -13.56 2.13 0.51
C PHE A 97 -12.33 2.96 0.93
N CYS A 98 -11.24 2.89 0.16
CA CYS A 98 -10.02 3.66 0.41
C CYS A 98 -10.25 5.17 0.31
N VAL A 99 -11.04 5.62 -0.68
CA VAL A 99 -11.32 7.03 -0.93
C VAL A 99 -12.25 7.64 0.12
N HIS A 100 -13.28 6.91 0.52
CA HIS A 100 -14.37 7.48 1.33
C HIS A 100 -14.41 6.99 2.77
N GLY A 101 -14.08 5.72 3.03
CA GLY A 101 -14.27 5.09 4.35
C GLY A 101 -13.01 5.11 5.22
N LEU A 102 -11.85 4.85 4.62
CA LEU A 102 -10.65 4.50 5.37
C LEU A 102 -10.15 5.60 6.32
N LYS A 103 -10.31 6.87 5.95
CA LYS A 103 -9.92 8.03 6.79
C LYS A 103 -10.69 8.10 8.14
N TYR A 104 -11.89 7.54 8.19
CA TYR A 104 -12.70 7.49 9.42
C TYR A 104 -12.43 6.23 10.24
N MET A 105 -12.08 5.13 9.59
CA MET A 105 -11.82 3.84 10.26
C MET A 105 -10.41 3.79 10.87
N LEU A 106 -9.43 4.33 10.16
CA LEU A 106 -8.03 4.40 10.58
C LEU A 106 -7.58 5.84 10.34
N PRO A 107 -7.92 6.78 11.24
CA PRO A 107 -7.42 8.15 11.15
C PRO A 107 -5.89 8.17 11.21
N ILE A 108 -5.28 9.21 10.66
CA ILE A 108 -3.83 9.38 10.72
C ILE A 108 -3.43 9.84 12.12
N GLU A 109 -2.37 9.22 12.62
CA GLU A 109 -1.66 9.67 13.80
C GLU A 109 -0.24 10.09 13.38
N LEU A 110 0.11 11.34 13.68
CA LEU A 110 1.46 11.85 13.50
C LEU A 110 2.25 11.68 14.80
N GLY A 111 3.54 11.37 14.67
CA GLY A 111 4.45 11.23 15.80
C GLY A 111 5.61 12.23 15.74
N THR A 112 6.69 11.88 16.42
CA THR A 112 7.92 12.69 16.47
C THR A 112 8.71 12.61 15.17
N VAL A 113 9.74 13.45 15.08
CA VAL A 113 10.72 13.38 13.98
C VAL A 113 11.56 12.12 14.14
N VAL A 114 11.55 11.26 13.13
CA VAL A 114 12.24 9.97 13.11
C VAL A 114 12.81 9.69 11.73
N ARG A 115 13.67 8.68 11.66
CA ARG A 115 14.12 8.10 10.40
C ARG A 115 13.09 7.11 9.88
N GLY A 116 12.84 7.10 8.57
CA GLY A 116 11.83 6.22 8.00
C GLY A 116 11.77 6.18 6.49
N ILE A 117 10.72 5.52 6.00
CA ILE A 117 10.39 5.39 4.58
C ILE A 117 9.40 6.50 4.22
N PRO A 118 9.73 7.41 3.29
CA PRO A 118 8.81 8.43 2.80
C PRO A 118 7.42 7.90 2.44
N THR A 119 6.39 8.64 2.83
CA THR A 119 5.00 8.35 2.44
C THR A 119 4.33 9.66 2.03
N THR A 120 3.08 9.59 1.60
CA THR A 120 2.28 10.74 1.15
C THR A 120 2.96 11.52 0.00
N TYR A 121 2.98 12.85 0.05
CA TYR A 121 3.61 13.72 -0.96
C TYR A 121 5.12 13.48 -1.12
N ALA A 122 5.77 12.90 -0.09
CA ALA A 122 7.19 12.59 -0.11
C ALA A 122 7.50 11.23 -0.75
N ALA A 123 6.49 10.40 -1.03
CA ALA A 123 6.68 9.14 -1.73
C ALA A 123 6.94 9.38 -3.22
N PRO A 124 7.80 8.59 -3.89
CA PRO A 124 8.16 8.78 -5.30
C PRO A 124 6.99 8.88 -6.30
N VAL A 125 5.81 8.34 -5.97
CA VAL A 125 4.59 8.46 -6.81
C VAL A 125 4.04 9.89 -6.85
N LEU A 126 4.27 10.68 -5.80
CA LEU A 126 3.75 12.04 -5.63
C LEU A 126 4.85 13.12 -5.61
N VAL A 127 6.11 12.73 -5.45
CA VAL A 127 7.25 13.68 -5.46
C VAL A 127 7.23 14.54 -6.72
N GLY A 128 7.41 15.85 -6.55
CA GLY A 128 7.42 16.83 -7.64
C GLY A 128 6.05 17.21 -8.19
N GLN A 129 4.96 16.54 -7.78
CA GLN A 129 3.60 16.93 -8.16
C GLN A 129 2.95 17.89 -7.16
N LEU A 130 3.50 17.99 -5.95
CA LEU A 130 3.04 18.84 -4.88
C LEU A 130 4.24 19.52 -4.19
N LEU A 131 4.06 20.75 -3.75
CA LEU A 131 5.02 21.43 -2.88
C LEU A 131 4.77 20.93 -1.45
N GLY A 132 5.81 20.47 -0.76
CA GLY A 132 5.72 20.07 0.64
C GLY A 132 5.27 21.26 1.51
N ALA A 133 4.34 21.02 2.42
CA ALA A 133 3.78 22.07 3.28
C ALA A 133 4.69 22.46 4.47
N GLY A 134 5.83 21.78 4.67
CA GLY A 134 6.76 22.05 5.76
C GLY A 134 8.17 21.53 5.48
N ASP A 135 9.09 21.83 6.41
CA ASP A 135 10.53 21.55 6.25
C ASP A 135 10.88 20.06 6.28
N LEU A 136 10.01 19.22 6.87
CA LEU A 136 10.23 17.79 7.03
C LEU A 136 9.13 16.97 6.33
N PRO A 137 9.50 15.95 5.53
CA PRO A 137 8.54 15.05 4.89
C PRO A 137 7.84 14.15 5.92
N TYR A 138 6.74 13.51 5.52
CA TYR A 138 6.16 12.41 6.29
C TYR A 138 6.84 11.08 5.96
N VAL A 139 7.11 10.28 6.99
CA VAL A 139 7.75 8.97 6.85
C VAL A 139 7.03 7.92 7.69
N TRP A 140 6.95 6.69 7.20
CA TRP A 140 6.69 5.53 8.06
C TRP A 140 7.95 5.22 8.87
N PRO A 141 7.87 5.16 10.21
CA PRO A 141 9.03 4.90 11.06
C PRO A 141 9.69 3.56 10.70
N ASP A 142 10.98 3.61 10.35
CA ASP A 142 11.76 2.43 10.02
C ASP A 142 13.25 2.73 10.20
N GLY A 143 13.94 1.96 11.04
CA GLY A 143 15.35 2.17 11.34
C GLY A 143 16.29 2.04 10.14
N THR A 144 15.86 1.37 9.07
CA THR A 144 16.63 1.20 7.83
C THR A 144 16.33 2.25 6.76
N GLY A 145 15.26 3.04 6.95
CA GLY A 145 14.89 4.15 6.05
C GLY A 145 16.03 5.16 5.91
N LYS A 146 16.09 5.95 4.84
CA LYS A 146 17.19 6.93 4.60
C LYS A 146 16.77 8.38 4.87
N VAL A 147 15.48 8.63 5.09
CA VAL A 147 14.92 9.98 5.19
C VAL A 147 14.52 10.27 6.63
N MET A 148 14.88 11.46 7.12
CA MET A 148 14.37 12.02 8.37
C MET A 148 13.08 12.77 8.08
N GLY A 149 12.04 12.54 8.88
CA GLY A 149 10.75 13.15 8.68
C GLY A 149 9.82 13.02 9.89
N ILE A 150 8.64 13.61 9.80
CA ILE A 150 7.60 13.45 10.81
C ILE A 150 7.01 12.04 10.67
N SER A 151 7.01 11.28 11.75
CA SER A 151 6.40 9.96 11.81
C SER A 151 4.93 10.03 11.43
N LEU A 152 4.52 9.19 10.47
CA LEU A 152 3.12 8.91 10.15
C LEU A 152 2.88 7.44 10.51
N LEU A 153 1.94 7.18 11.42
CA LEU A 153 1.62 5.81 11.83
C LEU A 153 1.01 5.03 10.64
N PRO A 154 1.68 3.97 10.13
CA PRO A 154 1.17 3.23 9.00
C PRO A 154 -0.16 2.54 9.33
N ILE A 155 -0.97 2.28 8.30
CA ILE A 155 -2.24 1.55 8.41
C ILE A 155 -2.10 0.24 9.20
N HIS A 156 -0.95 -0.44 9.08
CA HIS A 156 -0.62 -1.61 9.84
C HIS A 156 0.88 -1.63 10.19
N LYS A 157 1.24 -2.17 11.36
CA LYS A 157 2.62 -2.21 11.87
C LYS A 157 3.64 -2.90 10.94
N SER A 158 3.18 -3.76 10.03
CA SER A 158 4.03 -4.50 9.09
C SER A 158 4.18 -3.84 7.72
N VAL A 159 3.57 -2.67 7.50
CA VAL A 159 3.66 -1.93 6.21
C VAL A 159 5.11 -1.76 5.77
N THR A 160 5.99 -1.27 6.62
CA THR A 160 7.40 -1.01 6.27
C THR A 160 8.15 -2.28 5.87
N LYS A 161 7.77 -3.45 6.40
CA LYS A 161 8.30 -4.74 5.95
C LYS A 161 7.71 -5.18 4.59
N ALA A 162 6.40 -4.99 4.41
CA ALA A 162 5.69 -5.43 3.22
C ALA A 162 6.09 -4.64 1.97
N VAL A 163 6.24 -3.32 2.10
CA VAL A 163 6.53 -2.41 0.97
C VAL A 163 7.94 -2.55 0.41
N LYS A 164 8.92 -2.96 1.23
CA LYS A 164 10.31 -3.18 0.79
C LYS A 164 10.42 -4.22 -0.31
N ASN A 165 9.51 -5.20 -0.30
CA ASN A 165 9.46 -6.29 -1.26
C ASN A 165 8.40 -6.10 -2.35
N ASP A 166 7.70 -4.96 -2.36
CA ASP A 166 6.59 -4.73 -3.28
C ASP A 166 6.40 -3.24 -3.59
N PRO A 167 7.06 -2.72 -4.64
CA PRO A 167 6.97 -1.32 -5.04
C PRO A 167 5.55 -0.87 -5.42
N ILE A 168 4.72 -1.76 -5.96
CA ILE A 168 3.33 -1.43 -6.30
C ILE A 168 2.52 -1.29 -5.01
N LEU A 169 2.71 -2.19 -4.04
CA LEU A 169 2.07 -2.05 -2.73
C LEU A 169 2.51 -0.76 -2.04
N TYR A 170 3.79 -0.40 -2.14
CA TYR A 170 4.31 0.85 -1.60
C TYR A 170 3.57 2.04 -2.18
N GLU A 171 3.49 2.12 -3.51
CA GLU A 171 2.78 3.17 -4.23
C GLU A 171 1.32 3.29 -3.78
N LEU A 172 0.59 2.18 -3.76
CA LEU A 172 -0.82 2.17 -3.35
C LEU A 172 -0.99 2.66 -1.90
N LEU A 173 -0.14 2.21 -0.97
CA LEU A 173 -0.21 2.64 0.43
C LEU A 173 0.13 4.11 0.63
N ALA A 174 1.13 4.63 -0.09
CA ALA A 174 1.49 6.04 -0.02
C ALA A 174 0.41 6.98 -0.58
N LEU A 175 -0.26 6.56 -1.66
CA LEU A 175 -1.43 7.26 -2.19
C LEU A 175 -2.57 7.23 -1.18
N VAL A 176 -2.85 6.06 -0.59
CA VAL A 176 -3.89 5.91 0.43
C VAL A 176 -3.62 6.79 1.65
N ASP A 177 -2.37 6.90 2.11
CA ASP A 177 -2.04 7.80 3.22
C ASP A 177 -2.30 9.27 2.86
N SER A 178 -2.02 9.70 1.63
CA SER A 178 -2.35 11.07 1.18
C SER A 178 -3.86 11.33 1.20
N ILE A 179 -4.66 10.34 0.81
CA ILE A 179 -6.12 10.40 0.87
C ILE A 179 -6.59 10.47 2.32
N ARG A 180 -6.03 9.65 3.21
CA ARG A 180 -6.35 9.62 4.64
C ARG A 180 -5.99 10.93 5.34
N MET A 181 -4.88 11.57 4.95
CA MET A 181 -4.41 12.84 5.49
C MET A 181 -5.40 13.98 5.26
N GLY A 182 -6.14 13.93 4.15
CA GLY A 182 -7.30 14.79 3.92
C GLY A 182 -6.97 16.25 3.59
N HIS A 183 -5.69 16.63 3.44
CA HIS A 183 -5.34 17.92 2.85
C HIS A 183 -5.88 17.98 1.42
N ALA A 184 -6.67 19.01 1.11
CA ALA A 184 -7.58 18.99 -0.04
C ALA A 184 -6.86 18.75 -1.38
N ARG A 185 -5.67 19.34 -1.59
CA ARG A 185 -4.92 19.21 -2.84
C ARG A 185 -4.25 17.84 -2.96
N GLU A 186 -3.57 17.43 -1.90
CA GLU A 186 -2.86 16.16 -1.75
C GLU A 186 -3.82 14.99 -1.92
N ALA A 187 -4.95 15.03 -1.20
CA ALA A 187 -5.95 13.98 -1.22
C ALA A 187 -6.60 13.88 -2.60
N GLU A 188 -6.92 15.00 -3.26
CA GLU A 188 -7.56 14.95 -4.58
C GLU A 188 -6.62 14.43 -5.67
N LEU A 189 -5.36 14.85 -5.66
CA LEU A 189 -4.35 14.30 -6.56
C LEU A 189 -4.14 12.81 -6.29
N ALA A 190 -4.02 12.41 -5.02
CA ALA A 190 -3.80 11.02 -4.66
C ALA A 190 -5.00 10.12 -5.03
N LYS A 191 -6.24 10.58 -4.89
CA LYS A 191 -7.43 9.86 -5.39
C LYS A 191 -7.34 9.66 -6.90
N LYS A 192 -7.03 10.71 -7.66
CA LYS A 192 -6.91 10.64 -9.12
C LYS A 192 -5.84 9.63 -9.53
N LEU A 193 -4.66 9.70 -8.94
CA LEU A 193 -3.57 8.76 -9.22
C LEU A 193 -3.93 7.33 -8.80
N PHE A 194 -4.58 7.16 -7.64
CA PHE A 194 -5.02 5.84 -7.18
C PHE A 194 -6.00 5.22 -8.17
N MET A 195 -7.04 5.97 -8.59
CA MET A 195 -8.02 5.55 -9.60
C MET A 195 -7.37 5.20 -10.95
N GLN A 196 -6.46 6.05 -11.44
CA GLN A 196 -5.69 5.78 -12.65
C GLN A 196 -4.86 4.49 -12.52
N ARG A 197 -4.22 4.30 -11.36
CA ARG A 197 -3.37 3.13 -11.09
C ARG A 197 -4.16 1.83 -11.14
N VAL A 198 -5.39 1.85 -10.63
CA VAL A 198 -6.31 0.69 -10.60
C VAL A 198 -7.23 0.61 -11.83
N LYS A 199 -7.04 1.51 -12.81
CA LYS A 199 -7.77 1.59 -14.09
C LYS A 199 -9.30 1.73 -13.91
N ILE A 200 -9.72 2.62 -13.00
CA ILE A 200 -11.14 2.93 -12.72
C ILE A 200 -11.44 4.41 -12.96
#